data_AF-A0A521T2X2-F1
#
_entry.id   AF-A0A521T2X2-F1
#
_cell.length_a   1.000
_cell.length_b   1.000
_cell.length_c   1.000
_cell.angle_alpha   90.00
_cell.angle_beta   90.00
_cell.angle_gamma   90.00
#
_symmetry.space_group_name_H-M   'P 1'
#
loop_
_entity.id
_entity.type
_entity.pdbx_description
1 polymer ?
#
loop_
_entity_poly.entity_id
_entity_poly.type
_entity_poly.pdbx_seq_one_letter_code
_entity_poly.pdbx_strand_id
1 'polypeptide(L)'
;MRRLAVLFALVIALVPGIAAAQNAPEIDTLFVELWPEYDRAAMLVIYRIQLSEQTTLPTTIAVRIPAAVGEPNAVAEVAAAGGLVNTAYERQVEGEWATLLIQTTTGIVQVEYYDPALTKDGAVRTYSDVLEFDYPIGRLLVRVQQPPTASNMQITPTGTPAVEGDGLTYFYSEFGAVPAGETIEISVAYEKDDDALTVGSLAPAPAPEEPAPSANGKQALAWGLGILGAVIIGYAGFRLWQDNRAANERVTPRGRRGSAGATGVGKTVFCHNCGTKSKPSDRYCRECGTELRMG
;
A
#
# COMPACT_ATOMS: atom_id res chain seq x y z
N MET A 1 41.44 -46.63 -24.49
CA MET A 1 40.02 -46.31 -24.26
C MET A 1 39.79 -45.45 -23.02
N ARG A 2 40.24 -45.86 -21.82
CA ARG A 2 40.13 -45.06 -20.57
C ARG A 2 40.78 -43.67 -20.62
N ARG A 3 41.94 -43.53 -21.27
CA ARG A 3 42.64 -42.23 -21.41
C ARG A 3 41.96 -41.25 -22.38
N LEU A 4 41.31 -41.76 -23.43
CA LEU A 4 40.51 -40.93 -24.33
C LEU A 4 39.21 -40.48 -23.68
N ALA A 5 38.58 -41.32 -22.85
CA ALA A 5 37.37 -40.95 -22.11
C ALA A 5 37.62 -39.82 -21.09
N VAL A 6 38.80 -39.83 -20.43
CA VAL A 6 39.19 -38.76 -19.50
C VAL A 6 39.48 -37.45 -20.23
N LEU A 7 40.14 -37.51 -21.40
CA LEU A 7 40.36 -36.32 -22.24
C LEU A 7 39.05 -35.73 -22.78
N PHE A 8 38.08 -36.58 -23.14
CA PHE A 8 36.77 -36.12 -23.62
C PHE A 8 35.92 -35.50 -22.49
N ALA A 9 36.00 -36.03 -21.27
CA ALA A 9 35.35 -35.47 -20.10
C ALA A 9 35.95 -34.11 -19.68
N LEU A 10 37.28 -33.93 -19.83
CA LEU A 10 37.95 -32.67 -19.50
C LEU A 10 37.59 -31.54 -20.49
N VAL A 11 37.37 -31.87 -21.77
CA VAL A 11 36.99 -30.89 -22.82
C VAL A 11 35.55 -30.41 -22.65
N ILE A 12 34.63 -31.26 -22.17
CA ILE A 12 33.24 -30.86 -21.86
C ILE A 12 33.19 -29.94 -20.63
N ALA A 13 34.08 -30.12 -19.65
CA ALA A 13 34.19 -29.25 -18.48
C ALA A 13 34.84 -27.88 -18.77
N LEU A 14 35.46 -27.70 -19.95
CA LEU A 14 36.04 -26.43 -20.41
C LEU A 14 35.11 -25.63 -21.33
N VAL A 15 33.89 -26.08 -21.57
CA VAL A 15 32.88 -25.22 -22.18
C VAL A 15 32.48 -24.21 -21.11
N PRO A 16 32.85 -22.91 -21.21
CA PRO A 16 32.30 -21.92 -20.32
C PRO A 16 30.79 -22.01 -20.48
N GLY A 17 30.11 -22.37 -19.39
CA GLY A 17 28.66 -22.22 -19.36
C GLY A 17 28.38 -20.81 -19.83
N ILE A 18 27.61 -20.69 -20.91
CA ILE A 18 27.07 -19.40 -21.32
C ILE A 18 26.21 -19.00 -20.14
N ALA A 19 26.79 -18.26 -19.19
CA ALA A 19 26.03 -17.46 -18.26
C ALA A 19 25.22 -16.59 -19.20
N ALA A 20 23.93 -16.92 -19.33
CA ALA A 20 23.00 -15.98 -19.93
C ALA A 20 23.18 -14.73 -19.08
N ALA A 21 23.87 -13.72 -19.63
CA ALA A 21 23.74 -12.38 -19.13
C ALA A 21 22.23 -12.17 -19.08
N GLN A 22 21.66 -12.14 -17.88
CA GLN A 22 20.30 -11.68 -17.73
C GLN A 22 20.32 -10.32 -18.40
N ASN A 23 19.56 -10.17 -19.49
CA ASN A 23 19.51 -8.90 -20.20
C ASN A 23 19.26 -7.83 -19.13
N ALA A 24 20.13 -6.82 -19.10
CA ALA A 24 19.98 -5.73 -18.14
C ALA A 24 18.53 -5.21 -18.26
N PRO A 25 17.85 -4.91 -17.15
CA PRO A 25 16.50 -4.37 -17.18
C PRO A 25 16.41 -3.20 -18.17
N GLU A 26 15.39 -3.19 -19.01
CA GLU A 26 15.10 -2.04 -19.87
C GLU A 26 14.04 -1.18 -19.19
N ILE A 27 14.18 0.14 -19.30
CA ILE A 27 13.17 1.08 -18.84
C ILE A 27 12.27 1.39 -20.03
N ASP A 28 10.98 1.04 -19.95
CA ASP A 28 10.02 1.39 -20.99
C ASP A 28 9.74 2.90 -20.96
N THR A 29 9.40 3.42 -19.77
CA THR A 29 9.13 4.85 -19.57
C THR A 29 9.79 5.34 -18.29
N LEU A 30 10.49 6.46 -18.37
CA LEU A 30 11.02 7.19 -17.23
C LEU A 30 10.35 8.57 -17.14
N PHE A 31 9.72 8.85 -16.00
CA PHE A 31 9.33 10.19 -15.62
C PHE A 31 10.32 10.75 -14.63
N VAL A 32 10.88 11.92 -14.94
CA VAL A 32 11.66 12.73 -14.01
C VAL A 32 10.86 13.97 -13.70
N GLU A 33 10.47 14.14 -12.45
CA GLU A 33 9.72 15.31 -12.01
C GLU A 33 10.59 16.19 -11.11
N LEU A 34 10.60 17.49 -11.38
CA LEU A 34 11.36 18.50 -10.66
C LEU A 34 10.37 19.49 -10.05
N TRP A 35 10.20 19.45 -8.73
CA TRP A 35 9.28 20.31 -8.00
C TRP A 35 10.09 21.23 -7.06
N PRO A 36 10.42 22.45 -7.51
CA PRO A 36 11.16 23.41 -6.69
C PRO A 36 10.28 23.90 -5.54
N GLU A 37 10.86 24.04 -4.34
CA GLU A 37 10.19 24.67 -3.20
C GLU A 37 8.80 24.05 -2.89
N TYR A 38 8.64 22.73 -3.08
CA TYR A 38 7.33 22.09 -2.97
C TYR A 38 6.77 22.11 -1.54
N ASP A 39 7.46 21.43 -0.63
CA ASP A 39 7.20 21.37 0.81
C ASP A 39 8.49 21.56 1.64
N ARG A 40 9.63 21.77 0.96
CA ARG A 40 10.93 22.17 1.53
C ARG A 40 11.60 23.16 0.61
N ALA A 41 12.45 24.04 1.14
CA ALA A 41 13.25 24.99 0.37
C ALA A 41 14.44 24.30 -0.36
N ALA A 42 14.12 23.33 -1.21
CA ALA A 42 15.04 22.50 -2.00
C ALA A 42 14.33 22.06 -3.29
N MET A 43 15.03 21.38 -4.19
CA MET A 43 14.40 20.72 -5.35
C MET A 43 13.90 19.34 -4.93
N LEU A 44 12.59 19.09 -4.98
CA LEU A 44 12.07 17.72 -4.89
C LEU A 44 12.20 17.06 -6.26
N VAL A 45 13.01 16.00 -6.33
CA VAL A 45 13.19 15.18 -7.54
C VAL A 45 12.44 13.87 -7.36
N ILE A 46 11.61 13.52 -8.33
CA ILE A 46 10.84 12.28 -8.35
C ILE A 46 11.16 11.52 -9.61
N TYR A 47 11.72 10.32 -9.46
CA TYR A 47 11.83 9.35 -10.55
C TYR A 47 10.66 8.38 -10.45
N ARG A 48 9.88 8.26 -11.52
CA ARG A 48 8.94 7.14 -11.71
C ARG A 48 9.44 6.29 -12.87
N ILE A 49 9.99 5.14 -12.52
CA ILE A 49 10.62 4.20 -13.42
C ILE A 49 9.61 3.10 -13.74
N GLN A 50 9.25 2.97 -15.01
CA GLN A 50 8.46 1.84 -15.52
C GLN A 50 9.39 0.90 -16.30
N LEU A 51 9.62 -0.29 -15.75
CA LEU A 51 10.39 -1.34 -16.38
C LEU A 51 9.62 -1.96 -17.55
N SER A 52 10.35 -2.46 -18.55
CA SER A 52 9.77 -3.24 -19.65
C SER A 52 8.98 -4.43 -19.13
N GLU A 53 7.83 -4.73 -19.76
CA GLU A 53 7.02 -5.91 -19.45
C GLU A 53 7.78 -7.23 -19.66
N GLN A 54 8.90 -7.20 -20.39
CA GLN A 54 9.78 -8.35 -20.59
C GLN A 54 10.77 -8.57 -19.42
N THR A 55 10.83 -7.64 -18.47
CA THR A 55 11.71 -7.75 -17.30
C THR A 55 11.26 -8.90 -16.42
N THR A 56 12.17 -9.82 -16.11
CA THR A 56 11.89 -10.91 -15.17
C THR A 56 11.92 -10.37 -13.74
N LEU A 57 10.82 -10.54 -13.01
CA LEU A 57 10.66 -10.10 -11.62
C LEU A 57 10.67 -11.30 -10.64
N PRO A 58 11.14 -11.12 -9.38
CA PRO A 58 11.73 -9.91 -8.83
C PRO A 58 13.12 -9.63 -9.43
N THR A 59 13.52 -8.37 -9.43
CA THR A 59 14.83 -7.93 -9.93
C THR A 59 15.43 -6.87 -9.02
N THR A 60 16.73 -6.61 -9.18
CA THR A 60 17.40 -5.48 -8.56
C THR A 60 17.76 -4.47 -9.64
N ILE A 61 17.37 -3.20 -9.45
CA ILE A 61 17.74 -2.09 -10.33
C ILE A 61 18.67 -1.13 -9.60
N ALA A 62 19.58 -0.51 -10.34
CA ALA A 62 20.50 0.50 -9.83
C ALA A 62 20.01 1.89 -10.26
N VAL A 63 19.81 2.80 -9.31
CA VAL A 63 19.43 4.19 -9.58
C VAL A 63 20.45 5.12 -8.94
N ARG A 64 21.01 6.05 -9.72
CA ARG A 64 21.97 7.03 -9.20
C ARG A 64 21.23 8.28 -8.72
N ILE A 65 21.67 8.80 -7.57
CA ILE A 65 21.29 10.11 -7.04
C ILE A 65 22.56 10.84 -6.59
N PRO A 66 22.59 12.18 -6.52
CA PRO A 66 23.76 12.90 -6.01
C PRO A 66 24.06 12.49 -4.57
N ALA A 67 25.33 12.26 -4.24
CA ALA A 67 25.74 11.82 -2.91
C ALA A 67 25.40 12.85 -1.82
N ALA A 68 25.38 14.14 -2.18
CA ALA A 68 25.06 15.27 -1.31
C ALA A 68 23.61 15.25 -0.76
N VAL A 69 22.71 14.53 -1.43
CA VAL A 69 21.32 14.32 -0.99
C VAL A 69 21.26 13.56 0.34
N GLY A 70 22.24 12.69 0.62
CA GLY A 70 22.13 11.73 1.72
C GLY A 70 21.17 10.59 1.38
N GLU A 71 20.24 10.30 2.28
CA GLU A 71 19.21 9.27 2.05
C GLU A 71 18.03 9.83 1.23
N PRO A 72 17.44 9.03 0.32
CA PRO A 72 16.22 9.43 -0.37
C PRO A 72 15.08 9.65 0.61
N ASN A 73 14.15 10.54 0.24
CA ASN A 73 12.93 10.79 1.01
C ASN A 73 12.00 9.57 0.99
N ALA A 74 11.88 8.91 -0.17
CA ALA A 74 11.10 7.71 -0.33
C ALA A 74 11.66 6.83 -1.46
N VAL A 75 11.58 5.51 -1.26
CA VAL A 75 11.81 4.50 -2.30
C VAL A 75 10.69 3.48 -2.19
N ALA A 76 9.86 3.38 -3.23
CA ALA A 76 8.65 2.58 -3.22
C ALA A 76 8.43 1.87 -4.56
N GLU A 77 7.66 0.78 -4.54
CA GLU A 77 7.14 0.14 -5.72
C GLU A 77 5.61 0.26 -5.76
N VAL A 78 5.01 0.27 -6.95
CA VAL A 78 3.54 0.24 -7.08
C VAL A 78 3.07 -1.19 -6.89
N ALA A 79 2.34 -1.45 -5.82
CA ALA A 79 1.75 -2.76 -5.55
C ALA A 79 0.61 -3.07 -6.52
N ALA A 80 0.22 -4.35 -6.63
CA ALA A 80 -0.89 -4.78 -7.50
C ALA A 80 -2.24 -4.07 -7.20
N ALA A 81 -2.42 -3.53 -5.99
CA ALA A 81 -3.58 -2.73 -5.60
C ALA A 81 -3.52 -1.25 -6.04
N GLY A 82 -2.46 -0.84 -6.74
CA GLY A 82 -2.26 0.52 -7.28
C GLY A 82 -1.66 1.53 -6.31
N GLY A 83 -1.39 1.15 -5.06
CA GLY A 83 -0.74 2.00 -4.05
C GLY A 83 0.78 1.89 -4.06
N LEU A 84 1.46 2.94 -3.60
CA LEU A 84 2.91 2.92 -3.34
C LEU A 84 3.19 2.17 -2.03
N VAL A 85 4.13 1.23 -2.09
CA VAL A 85 4.61 0.46 -0.94
C VAL A 85 6.12 0.62 -0.86
N ASN A 86 6.63 1.00 0.31
CA ASN A 86 8.06 1.14 0.52
C ASN A 86 8.78 -0.17 0.19
N THR A 87 9.89 -0.06 -0.53
CA THR A 87 10.73 -1.20 -0.86
C THR A 87 12.15 -1.05 -0.32
N ALA A 88 12.80 -2.18 -0.10
CA ALA A 88 14.16 -2.21 0.42
C ALA A 88 15.16 -1.79 -0.66
N TYR A 89 16.19 -1.06 -0.24
CA TYR A 89 17.33 -0.71 -1.07
C TYR A 89 18.62 -0.75 -0.25
N GLU A 90 19.73 -0.97 -0.95
CA GLU A 90 21.07 -0.69 -0.42
C GLU A 90 21.61 0.59 -1.06
N ARG A 91 22.31 1.42 -0.28
CA ARG A 91 22.93 2.65 -0.77
C ARG A 91 24.44 2.51 -0.77
N GLN A 92 25.06 2.76 -1.92
CA GLN A 92 26.51 2.69 -2.11
C GLN A 92 27.01 4.03 -2.63
N VAL A 93 27.92 4.69 -1.91
CA VAL A 93 28.45 6.00 -2.29
C VAL A 93 29.80 5.85 -2.98
N GLU A 94 29.93 6.45 -4.15
CA GLU A 94 31.17 6.51 -4.93
C GLU A 94 31.36 7.92 -5.51
N GLY A 95 32.33 8.67 -4.95
CA GLY A 95 32.60 10.04 -5.36
C GLY A 95 31.40 10.97 -5.12
N GLU A 96 30.95 11.64 -6.17
CA GLU A 96 29.82 12.60 -6.14
C GLU A 96 28.45 11.92 -6.26
N TRP A 97 28.41 10.60 -6.46
CA TRP A 97 27.19 9.84 -6.70
C TRP A 97 26.93 8.80 -5.62
N ALA A 98 25.66 8.53 -5.37
CA ALA A 98 25.19 7.39 -4.60
C ALA A 98 24.30 6.51 -5.48
N THR A 99 24.62 5.22 -5.53
CA THR A 99 23.82 4.21 -6.21
C THR A 99 22.87 3.55 -5.21
N LEU A 100 21.58 3.57 -5.52
CA LEU A 100 20.53 2.84 -4.83
C LEU A 100 20.32 1.50 -5.55
N LEU A 101 20.63 0.39 -4.89
CA LEU A 101 20.33 -0.97 -5.36
C LEU A 101 18.95 -1.36 -4.82
N ILE A 102 17.92 -1.18 -5.63
CA ILE A 102 16.52 -1.31 -5.25
C ILE A 102 16.02 -2.71 -5.62
N GLN A 103 15.56 -3.47 -4.62
CA GLN A 103 14.92 -4.76 -4.86
C GLN A 103 13.44 -4.52 -5.16
N THR A 104 13.00 -4.86 -6.37
CA THR A 104 11.60 -4.66 -6.79
C THR A 104 10.95 -5.97 -7.19
N THR A 105 9.69 -6.14 -6.78
CA THR A 105 8.82 -7.25 -7.15
C THR A 105 7.80 -6.85 -8.21
N THR A 106 7.71 -5.56 -8.53
CA THR A 106 6.80 -5.01 -9.55
C THR A 106 7.57 -4.23 -10.64
N GLY A 107 6.87 -3.91 -11.71
CA GLY A 107 7.45 -3.18 -12.85
C GLY A 107 7.53 -1.67 -12.68
N ILE A 108 7.02 -1.10 -11.58
CA ILE A 108 6.99 0.36 -11.37
C ILE A 108 7.64 0.70 -10.04
N VAL A 109 8.72 1.47 -10.09
CA VAL A 109 9.48 1.96 -8.94
C VAL A 109 9.41 3.48 -8.90
N GLN A 110 9.23 4.05 -7.72
CA GLN A 110 9.30 5.48 -7.46
C GLN A 110 10.42 5.78 -6.47
N VAL A 111 11.27 6.76 -6.82
CA VAL A 111 12.32 7.29 -5.96
C VAL A 111 12.08 8.78 -5.80
N GLU A 112 12.06 9.25 -4.56
CA GLU A 112 11.91 10.67 -4.23
C GLU A 112 13.08 11.12 -3.38
N TYR A 113 13.62 12.29 -3.68
CA TYR A 113 14.64 12.91 -2.85
C TYR A 113 14.63 14.43 -2.97
N TYR A 114 15.20 15.10 -1.97
CA TYR A 114 15.39 16.55 -1.99
C TYR A 114 16.84 16.86 -2.32
N ASP A 115 17.05 17.50 -3.47
CA ASP A 115 18.37 17.95 -3.88
C ASP A 115 18.64 19.37 -3.34
N PRO A 116 19.70 19.54 -2.51
CA PRO A 116 20.09 20.85 -1.99
C PRO A 116 20.76 21.76 -3.04
N ALA A 117 20.96 21.31 -4.28
CA ALA A 117 21.56 22.10 -5.36
C ALA A 117 20.68 23.25 -5.87
N LEU A 118 19.40 23.34 -5.44
CA LEU A 118 18.59 24.53 -5.68
C LEU A 118 19.17 25.71 -4.90
N THR A 119 19.79 26.64 -5.61
CA THR A 119 20.40 27.82 -5.01
C THR A 119 19.49 29.03 -5.11
N LYS A 120 19.67 29.97 -4.18
CA LYS A 120 18.91 31.22 -4.09
C LYS A 120 19.89 32.39 -4.00
N ASP A 121 19.75 33.35 -4.92
CA ASP A 121 20.45 34.65 -4.91
C ASP A 121 19.41 35.79 -5.00
N GLY A 122 19.09 36.38 -3.86
CA GLY A 122 18.00 37.35 -3.74
C GLY A 122 16.65 36.73 -4.15
N ALA A 123 16.07 37.28 -5.22
CA ALA A 123 14.83 36.78 -5.82
C ALA A 123 15.04 35.64 -6.83
N VAL A 124 16.27 35.40 -7.29
CA VAL A 124 16.57 34.40 -8.33
C VAL A 124 16.81 33.04 -7.69
N ARG A 125 16.17 32.00 -8.25
CA ARG A 125 16.44 30.59 -7.95
C ARG A 125 17.04 29.92 -9.16
N THR A 126 18.02 29.07 -8.94
CA THR A 126 18.67 28.28 -10.00
C THR A 126 18.92 26.86 -9.55
N TYR A 127 18.75 25.92 -10.46
CA TYR A 127 19.02 24.50 -10.29
C TYR A 127 19.62 23.95 -11.58
N SER A 128 20.55 23.01 -11.46
CA SER A 128 21.09 22.28 -12.61
C SER A 128 21.39 20.85 -12.21
N ASP A 129 21.15 19.93 -13.12
CA ASP A 129 21.31 18.50 -12.91
C ASP A 129 21.73 17.81 -14.21
N VAL A 130 22.37 16.66 -14.07
CA VAL A 130 22.77 15.80 -15.18
C VAL A 130 22.10 14.45 -14.97
N LEU A 131 21.10 14.16 -15.79
CA LEU A 131 20.39 12.90 -15.78
C LEU A 131 21.22 11.86 -16.55
N GLU A 132 21.63 10.79 -15.90
CA GLU A 132 22.32 9.65 -16.48
C GLU A 132 21.73 8.36 -15.92
N PHE A 133 21.34 7.43 -16.81
CA PHE A 133 20.78 6.15 -16.41
C PHE A 133 21.54 5.00 -17.08
N ASP A 134 21.85 3.96 -16.31
CA ASP A 134 22.63 2.80 -16.77
C ASP A 134 21.82 1.82 -17.65
N TYR A 135 20.58 2.17 -17.98
CA TYR A 135 19.65 1.35 -18.74
C TYR A 135 19.15 2.11 -19.97
N PRO A 136 18.88 1.41 -21.09
CA PRO A 136 18.17 2.03 -22.20
C PRO A 136 16.75 2.40 -21.76
N ILE A 137 16.32 3.60 -22.16
CA ILE A 137 15.00 4.15 -21.87
C ILE A 137 14.21 4.25 -23.18
N GLY A 138 13.02 3.66 -23.26
CA GLY A 138 12.14 3.76 -24.42
C GLY A 138 11.52 5.15 -24.58
N ARG A 139 11.14 5.77 -23.46
CA ARG A 139 10.60 7.13 -23.42
C ARG A 139 10.98 7.87 -22.14
N LEU A 140 11.72 8.97 -22.26
CA LEU A 140 12.00 9.89 -21.17
C LEU A 140 11.11 11.13 -21.25
N LEU A 141 10.44 11.43 -20.13
CA LEU A 141 9.67 12.64 -19.91
C LEU A 141 10.20 13.38 -18.69
N VAL A 142 10.53 14.66 -18.86
CA VAL A 142 10.89 15.57 -17.77
C VAL A 142 9.73 16.54 -17.54
N ARG A 143 9.29 16.66 -16.29
CA ARG A 143 8.21 17.55 -15.86
C ARG A 143 8.72 18.50 -14.79
N VAL A 144 8.64 19.81 -15.01
CA VAL A 144 9.06 20.82 -14.03
C VAL A 144 7.85 21.60 -13.55
N GLN A 145 7.63 21.63 -12.24
CA GLN A 145 6.57 22.43 -11.61
C GLN A 145 7.03 23.88 -11.49
N GLN A 146 6.18 24.85 -11.86
CA GLN A 146 6.41 26.26 -11.56
C GLN A 146 5.87 26.59 -10.16
N PRO A 147 6.71 26.97 -9.18
CA PRO A 147 6.25 27.35 -7.85
C PRO A 147 5.18 28.45 -7.92
N PRO A 148 4.18 28.44 -7.03
CA PRO A 148 3.27 29.57 -6.87
C PRO A 148 4.07 30.85 -6.61
N THR A 149 3.57 31.99 -7.10
CA THR A 149 4.22 33.31 -7.06
C THR A 149 5.53 33.42 -7.85
N ALA A 150 6.09 32.33 -8.37
CA ALA A 150 7.26 32.39 -9.25
C ALA A 150 6.89 32.98 -10.62
N SER A 151 7.84 33.70 -11.20
CA SER A 151 7.77 34.29 -12.52
C SER A 151 9.07 34.05 -13.29
N ASN A 152 9.10 34.44 -14.56
CA ASN A 152 10.29 34.35 -15.41
C ASN A 152 10.92 32.93 -15.45
N MET A 153 10.06 31.89 -15.47
CA MET A 153 10.49 30.49 -15.59
C MET A 153 11.31 30.28 -16.86
N GLN A 154 12.51 29.75 -16.70
CA GLN A 154 13.41 29.32 -17.76
C GLN A 154 13.81 27.87 -17.49
N ILE A 155 13.59 27.01 -18.48
CA ILE A 155 13.93 25.59 -18.40
C ILE A 155 14.70 25.25 -19.66
N THR A 156 15.82 24.57 -19.49
CA THR A 156 16.64 24.05 -20.59
C THR A 156 16.77 22.54 -20.41
N PRO A 157 16.45 21.73 -21.44
CA PRO A 157 15.77 22.11 -22.69
C PRO A 157 14.35 22.65 -22.45
N THR A 158 13.92 23.58 -23.31
CA THR A 158 12.62 24.26 -23.17
C THR A 158 11.46 23.27 -23.11
N GLY A 159 10.67 23.36 -22.05
CA GLY A 159 9.42 22.62 -21.90
C GLY A 159 8.19 23.38 -22.39
N THR A 160 7.14 22.66 -22.73
CA THR A 160 5.82 23.26 -23.06
C THR A 160 5.01 23.42 -21.77
N PRO A 161 4.46 24.61 -21.45
CA PRO A 161 3.66 24.79 -20.25
C PRO A 161 2.25 24.20 -20.40
N ALA A 162 1.73 23.58 -19.35
CA ALA A 162 0.31 23.24 -19.19
C ALA A 162 -0.14 23.40 -17.73
N VAL A 163 -1.40 23.75 -17.53
CA VAL A 163 -2.04 23.80 -16.21
C VAL A 163 -2.70 22.44 -15.94
N GLU A 164 -2.38 21.81 -14.80
CA GLU A 164 -2.96 20.52 -14.41
C GLU A 164 -4.17 20.69 -13.47
N GLY A 165 -4.78 19.55 -13.07
CA GLY A 165 -5.99 19.52 -12.25
C GLY A 165 -5.81 20.07 -10.82
N ASP A 166 -4.58 20.19 -10.35
CA ASP A 166 -4.22 20.86 -9.08
C ASP A 166 -4.16 22.40 -9.21
N GLY A 167 -4.36 22.94 -10.42
CA GLY A 167 -4.28 24.37 -10.71
C GLY A 167 -2.86 24.92 -10.82
N LEU A 168 -1.83 24.07 -10.74
CA LEU A 168 -0.43 24.45 -10.92
C LEU A 168 -0.04 24.38 -12.40
N THR A 169 0.98 25.17 -12.77
CA THR A 169 1.59 25.11 -14.09
C THR A 169 2.80 24.20 -14.07
N TYR A 170 2.86 23.30 -15.04
CA TYR A 170 3.97 22.37 -15.27
C TYR A 170 4.53 22.57 -16.68
N PHE A 171 5.83 22.37 -16.83
CA PHE A 171 6.52 22.42 -18.11
C PHE A 171 7.01 21.02 -18.48
N TYR A 172 6.71 20.56 -19.69
CA TYR A 172 7.04 19.20 -20.13
C TYR A 172 8.08 19.23 -21.25
N SER A 173 9.13 18.45 -21.07
CA SER A 173 10.16 18.18 -22.07
C SER A 173 10.18 16.68 -22.36
N GLU A 174 9.95 16.30 -23.62
CA GLU A 174 9.96 14.90 -24.06
C GLU A 174 11.19 14.62 -24.90
N PHE A 175 11.96 13.61 -24.50
CA PHE A 175 13.23 13.24 -25.13
C PHE A 175 13.13 11.99 -26.00
N GLY A 176 12.02 11.24 -25.87
CA GLY A 176 11.86 9.97 -26.57
C GLY A 176 12.82 8.91 -26.02
N ALA A 177 13.37 8.07 -26.90
CA ALA A 177 14.27 7.00 -26.53
C ALA A 177 15.67 7.53 -26.19
N VAL A 178 16.24 7.07 -25.08
CA VAL A 178 17.57 7.46 -24.58
C VAL A 178 18.41 6.19 -24.38
N PRO A 179 19.56 6.06 -25.06
CA PRO A 179 20.53 5.00 -24.83
C PRO A 179 21.05 4.95 -23.38
N ALA A 180 21.45 3.75 -22.95
CA ALA A 180 22.12 3.58 -21.66
C ALA A 180 23.40 4.43 -21.57
N GLY A 181 23.59 5.13 -20.46
CA GLY A 181 24.73 5.99 -20.19
C GLY A 181 24.74 7.32 -20.96
N GLU A 182 23.69 7.64 -21.72
CA GLU A 182 23.54 8.97 -22.32
C GLU A 182 23.14 9.99 -21.24
N THR A 183 23.80 11.14 -21.25
CA THR A 183 23.60 12.22 -20.28
C THR A 183 22.67 13.29 -20.84
N ILE A 184 21.72 13.75 -20.02
CA ILE A 184 20.82 14.86 -20.34
C ILE A 184 20.99 15.94 -19.29
N GLU A 185 21.47 17.10 -19.72
CA GLU A 185 21.61 18.28 -18.85
C GLU A 185 20.27 19.00 -18.73
N ILE A 186 19.83 19.24 -17.49
CA ILE A 186 18.64 20.03 -17.18
C ILE A 186 19.03 21.24 -16.36
N SER A 187 18.55 22.42 -16.74
CA SER A 187 18.67 23.63 -15.93
C SER A 187 17.31 24.28 -15.71
N VAL A 188 17.05 24.75 -14.50
CA VAL A 188 15.84 25.49 -14.14
C VAL A 188 16.25 26.80 -13.49
N ALA A 189 15.65 27.91 -13.93
CA ALA A 189 15.80 29.22 -13.30
C ALA A 189 14.46 29.94 -13.23
N TYR A 190 14.22 30.66 -12.14
CA TYR A 190 13.00 31.44 -11.94
C TYR A 190 13.19 32.55 -10.90
N GLU A 191 12.29 33.52 -10.90
CA GLU A 191 12.25 34.62 -9.94
C GLU A 191 11.09 34.46 -8.97
N LYS A 192 11.33 34.67 -7.68
CA LYS A 192 10.33 34.58 -6.62
C LYS A 192 10.71 35.49 -5.44
N ASP A 193 9.83 36.40 -5.03
CA ASP A 193 10.16 37.41 -4.01
C ASP A 193 9.88 36.97 -2.57
N ASP A 194 9.40 35.74 -2.38
CA ASP A 194 9.02 35.19 -1.08
C ASP A 194 9.48 33.73 -0.90
N ASP A 195 9.31 33.18 0.30
CA ASP A 195 9.69 31.81 0.68
C ASP A 195 8.47 30.88 0.87
N ALA A 196 7.31 31.24 0.31
CA ALA A 196 6.12 30.38 0.35
C ALA A 196 6.35 29.09 -0.45
N LEU A 197 5.96 27.96 0.13
CA LEU A 197 6.10 26.63 -0.48
C LEU A 197 4.85 26.28 -1.29
N THR A 198 4.99 25.45 -2.33
CA THR A 198 3.88 25.04 -3.20
C THR A 198 2.71 24.42 -2.42
N VAL A 199 2.99 23.55 -1.44
CA VAL A 199 1.94 22.90 -0.65
C VAL A 199 1.06 23.88 0.12
N GLY A 200 1.57 25.09 0.41
CA GLY A 200 0.80 26.14 1.08
C GLY A 200 -0.27 26.79 0.20
N SER A 201 -0.19 26.65 -1.12
CA SER A 201 -1.17 27.20 -2.07
C SER A 201 -2.18 26.17 -2.58
N LEU A 202 -1.95 24.87 -2.35
CA LEU A 202 -2.86 23.82 -2.78
C LEU A 202 -4.17 23.94 -2.00
N ALA A 203 -5.29 23.97 -2.73
CA ALA A 203 -6.60 23.88 -2.10
C ALA A 203 -6.69 22.54 -1.35
N PRO A 204 -7.29 22.48 -0.15
CA PRO A 204 -7.60 21.20 0.48
C PRO A 204 -8.42 20.38 -0.50
N ALA A 205 -8.05 19.11 -0.70
CA ALA A 205 -8.93 18.18 -1.40
C ALA A 205 -10.33 18.27 -0.75
N PRO A 206 -11.42 18.34 -1.54
CA PRO A 206 -12.75 18.31 -0.95
C PRO A 206 -12.82 17.08 -0.05
N ALA A 207 -13.25 17.28 1.20
CA ALA A 207 -13.47 16.18 2.11
C ALA A 207 -14.31 15.11 1.40
N PRO A 208 -14.02 13.81 1.54
CA PRO A 208 -14.86 12.79 0.97
C PRO A 208 -16.29 13.09 1.38
N GLU A 209 -17.19 13.32 0.42
CA GLU A 209 -18.60 13.38 0.74
C GLU A 209 -18.93 12.07 1.45
N GLU A 210 -19.26 12.14 2.74
CA GLU A 210 -19.85 11.00 3.41
C GLU A 210 -21.03 10.57 2.52
N PRO A 211 -21.05 9.33 2.03
CA PRO A 211 -22.14 8.89 1.18
C PRO A 211 -23.42 9.14 1.97
N ALA A 212 -24.28 10.01 1.44
CA ALA A 212 -25.57 10.30 2.04
C ALA A 212 -26.19 8.95 2.41
N PRO A 213 -26.60 8.73 3.68
CA PRO A 213 -27.01 7.41 4.13
C PRO A 213 -28.13 6.94 3.21
N SER A 214 -27.84 5.98 2.35
CA SER A 214 -28.82 5.48 1.40
C SER A 214 -30.01 4.96 2.22
N ALA A 215 -31.20 5.47 1.94
CA ALA A 215 -32.42 5.08 2.63
C ALA A 215 -32.66 3.55 2.56
N ASN A 216 -32.01 2.88 1.60
CA ASN A 216 -32.05 1.44 1.39
C ASN A 216 -31.34 0.62 2.48
N GLY A 217 -30.31 1.15 3.14
CA GLY A 217 -29.58 0.40 4.18
C GLY A 217 -30.41 0.13 5.43
N LYS A 218 -31.20 1.12 5.86
CA LYS A 218 -32.10 0.98 7.02
C LYS A 218 -33.32 0.12 6.69
N GLN A 219 -33.82 0.19 5.44
CA GLN A 219 -34.90 -0.69 4.98
C GLN A 219 -34.46 -2.15 4.85
N ALA A 220 -33.28 -2.42 4.27
CA ALA A 220 -32.75 -3.77 4.15
C ALA A 220 -32.47 -4.42 5.51
N LEU A 221 -31.94 -3.65 6.48
CA LEU A 221 -31.75 -4.12 7.85
C LEU A 221 -33.09 -4.37 8.57
N ALA A 222 -34.09 -3.50 8.39
CA ALA A 222 -35.42 -3.69 8.96
C ALA A 222 -36.12 -4.94 8.40
N TRP A 223 -36.03 -5.17 7.09
CA TRP A 223 -36.55 -6.40 6.46
C TRP A 223 -35.76 -7.64 6.88
N GLY A 224 -34.43 -7.55 6.97
CA GLY A 224 -33.58 -8.64 7.45
C GLY A 224 -33.94 -9.08 8.87
N LEU A 225 -34.11 -8.12 9.78
CA LEU A 225 -34.57 -8.39 11.15
C LEU A 225 -36.01 -8.90 11.21
N GLY A 226 -36.90 -8.37 10.36
CA GLY A 226 -38.28 -8.82 10.26
C GLY A 226 -38.41 -10.27 9.80
N ILE A 227 -37.66 -10.66 8.75
CA ILE A 227 -37.64 -12.04 8.23
C ILE A 227 -37.03 -12.98 9.28
N LEU A 228 -35.91 -12.60 9.91
CA LEU A 228 -35.29 -13.40 10.96
C LEU A 228 -36.26 -13.62 12.14
N GLY A 229 -36.96 -12.58 12.57
CA GLY A 229 -37.99 -12.67 13.60
C GLY A 229 -39.15 -13.60 13.22
N ALA A 230 -39.64 -13.50 11.98
CA ALA A 230 -40.72 -14.36 11.48
C ALA A 230 -40.29 -15.84 11.40
N VAL A 231 -39.05 -16.13 11.00
CA VAL A 231 -38.50 -17.48 10.97
C VAL A 231 -38.38 -18.08 12.38
N ILE A 232 -37.93 -17.29 13.36
CA ILE A 232 -37.82 -17.74 14.76
C ILE A 232 -39.21 -18.05 15.33
N ILE A 233 -40.19 -17.17 15.11
CA ILE A 233 -41.57 -17.37 15.58
C ILE A 233 -42.21 -18.58 14.88
N GLY A 234 -42.02 -18.71 13.57
CA GLY A 234 -42.50 -19.85 12.80
C GLY A 234 -41.90 -21.17 13.28
N TYR A 235 -40.60 -21.22 13.53
CA TYR A 235 -39.91 -22.39 14.06
C TYR A 235 -40.39 -22.76 15.48
N ALA A 236 -40.56 -21.77 16.35
CA ALA A 236 -41.09 -21.98 17.69
C ALA A 236 -42.54 -22.52 17.66
N GLY A 237 -43.40 -21.95 16.79
CA GLY A 237 -44.76 -22.44 16.58
C GLY A 237 -44.80 -23.86 16.03
N PHE A 238 -43.92 -24.18 15.07
CA PHE A 238 -43.80 -25.53 14.50
C PHE A 238 -43.36 -26.57 15.53
N ARG A 239 -42.37 -26.26 16.37
CA ARG A 239 -41.93 -27.10 17.49
C ARG A 239 -43.08 -27.38 18.47
N LEU A 240 -43.78 -26.33 18.91
CA LEU A 240 -44.92 -26.46 19.84
C LEU A 240 -46.05 -27.29 19.23
N TRP A 241 -46.28 -27.18 17.93
CA TRP A 241 -47.28 -27.97 17.23
C TRP A 241 -46.88 -29.45 17.07
N GLN A 242 -45.60 -29.74 16.83
CA GLN A 242 -45.08 -31.12 16.83
C GLN A 242 -45.18 -31.76 18.23
N ASP A 243 -44.83 -31.02 19.28
CA ASP A 243 -44.90 -31.51 20.66
C ASP A 243 -46.35 -31.78 21.10
N ASN A 244 -47.30 -30.93 20.69
CA ASN A 244 -48.73 -31.17 20.95
C ASN A 244 -49.34 -32.32 20.14
N ARG A 245 -48.74 -32.71 19.00
CA ARG A 245 -49.14 -33.93 18.29
C ARG A 245 -48.61 -35.20 18.97
N ALA A 246 -47.47 -35.14 19.66
CA ALA A 246 -46.94 -36.27 20.43
C ALA A 246 -47.64 -36.48 21.79
N ALA A 247 -48.29 -35.44 22.34
CA ALA A 247 -48.95 -35.49 23.64
C ALA A 247 -50.41 -35.99 23.61
N ASN A 248 -51.02 -36.18 22.43
CA ASN A 248 -52.42 -36.61 22.31
C ASN A 248 -52.60 -38.13 22.18
N GLU A 249 -51.51 -38.91 22.25
CA GLU A 249 -51.55 -40.36 22.42
C GLU A 249 -50.84 -40.74 23.72
N ARG A 250 -51.58 -40.74 24.84
CA ARG A 250 -51.44 -41.61 26.04
C ARG A 250 -52.20 -40.99 27.21
N VAL A 251 -53.53 -41.10 27.16
CA VAL A 251 -54.37 -40.99 28.36
C VAL A 251 -54.62 -42.41 28.86
N THR A 252 -53.96 -42.82 29.95
CA THR A 252 -54.51 -43.80 30.90
C THR A 252 -54.17 -43.41 32.34
N PRO A 253 -55.14 -43.39 33.28
CA PRO A 253 -54.97 -42.82 34.61
C PRO A 253 -54.90 -43.89 35.72
N ARG A 254 -53.96 -43.73 36.67
CA ARG A 254 -54.01 -44.31 38.04
C ARG A 254 -52.78 -43.81 38.81
N GLY A 255 -52.80 -43.35 40.06
CA GLY A 255 -53.83 -43.20 41.05
C GLY A 255 -53.22 -42.56 42.31
N ARG A 256 -54.04 -41.70 42.94
CA ARG A 256 -53.99 -41.04 44.26
C ARG A 256 -53.03 -41.53 45.37
N ARG A 257 -52.49 -40.52 46.08
CA ARG A 257 -52.33 -40.29 47.55
C ARG A 257 -50.88 -39.85 47.84
N GLY A 258 -50.57 -38.77 48.54
CA GLY A 258 -51.35 -37.76 49.25
C GLY A 258 -50.39 -36.87 50.05
N SER A 259 -50.94 -35.75 50.52
CA SER A 259 -50.49 -34.92 51.66
C SER A 259 -49.16 -34.16 51.59
N ALA A 260 -49.32 -32.85 51.35
CA ALA A 260 -48.82 -31.73 52.15
C ALA A 260 -47.31 -31.54 52.38
N GLY A 261 -46.83 -30.35 51.98
CA GLY A 261 -45.88 -29.60 52.78
C GLY A 261 -44.74 -28.93 52.02
N ALA A 262 -44.82 -27.61 51.96
CA ALA A 262 -43.68 -26.69 52.04
C ALA A 262 -42.73 -26.53 50.82
N THR A 263 -42.93 -25.40 50.13
CA THR A 263 -41.91 -24.37 49.84
C THR A 263 -40.49 -24.82 49.49
N GLY A 264 -40.09 -24.55 48.25
CA GLY A 264 -38.68 -24.55 47.84
C GLY A 264 -38.47 -23.65 46.63
N VAL A 265 -38.41 -22.34 46.88
CA VAL A 265 -37.86 -21.36 45.94
C VAL A 265 -36.46 -21.85 45.56
N GLY A 266 -36.30 -22.34 44.32
CA GLY A 266 -35.01 -22.74 43.80
C GLY A 266 -34.12 -21.52 43.63
N LYS A 267 -33.32 -21.19 44.66
CA LYS A 267 -32.27 -20.18 44.55
C LYS A 267 -31.33 -20.60 43.43
N THR A 268 -31.27 -19.76 42.40
CA THR A 268 -30.34 -19.94 41.29
C THR A 268 -28.94 -19.61 41.76
N VAL A 269 -28.01 -20.56 41.63
CA VAL A 269 -26.60 -20.38 42.01
C VAL A 269 -25.82 -19.92 40.76
N PHE A 270 -24.96 -18.92 40.92
CA PHE A 270 -24.10 -18.42 39.85
C PHE A 270 -22.64 -18.71 40.19
N CYS A 271 -21.83 -19.01 39.16
CA CYS A 271 -20.40 -19.20 39.35
C CYS A 271 -19.73 -17.87 39.71
N HIS A 272 -18.96 -17.85 40.80
CA HIS A 272 -18.22 -16.67 41.24
C HIS A 272 -17.03 -16.32 40.33
N ASN A 273 -16.57 -17.27 39.51
CA ASN A 273 -15.42 -17.07 38.62
C ASN A 273 -15.86 -16.57 37.22
N CYS A 274 -16.87 -17.20 36.61
CA CYS A 274 -17.30 -16.87 35.24
C CYS A 274 -18.72 -16.26 35.12
N GLY A 275 -19.48 -16.17 36.22
CA GLY A 275 -20.83 -15.59 36.22
C GLY A 275 -21.94 -16.47 35.64
N THR A 276 -21.63 -17.64 35.08
CA THR A 276 -22.63 -18.52 34.45
C THR A 276 -23.54 -19.19 35.48
N LYS A 277 -24.84 -19.27 35.15
CA LYS A 277 -25.87 -19.90 35.97
C LYS A 277 -25.64 -21.40 36.06
N SER A 278 -25.60 -21.92 37.29
CA SER A 278 -25.42 -23.35 37.57
C SER A 278 -26.63 -23.91 38.30
N LYS A 279 -26.83 -25.24 38.19
CA LYS A 279 -27.91 -25.89 38.94
C LYS A 279 -27.51 -26.04 40.40
N PRO A 280 -28.44 -25.99 41.36
CA PRO A 280 -28.13 -26.15 42.79
C PRO A 280 -27.44 -27.48 43.15
N SER A 281 -27.54 -28.50 42.28
CA SER A 281 -26.89 -29.80 42.44
C SER A 281 -25.48 -29.88 41.86
N ASP A 282 -24.99 -28.84 41.16
CA ASP A 282 -23.68 -28.87 40.50
C ASP A 282 -22.57 -28.52 41.50
N ARG A 283 -21.57 -29.40 41.63
CA ARG A 283 -20.40 -29.18 42.51
C ARG A 283 -19.30 -28.36 41.83
N TYR A 284 -19.21 -28.45 40.51
CA TYR A 284 -18.28 -27.69 39.68
C TYR A 284 -19.05 -26.97 38.57
N CYS A 285 -18.58 -25.79 38.17
CA CYS A 285 -19.14 -25.10 37.02
C CYS A 285 -18.89 -25.91 35.76
N ARG A 286 -19.95 -26.17 34.99
CA ARG A 286 -19.87 -26.95 33.74
C ARG A 286 -19.10 -26.23 32.63
N GLU A 287 -18.99 -24.91 32.72
CA GLU A 287 -18.36 -24.08 31.69
C GLU A 287 -16.87 -23.87 31.94
N CYS A 288 -16.47 -23.58 33.19
CA CYS A 288 -15.08 -23.25 33.53
C CYS A 288 -14.41 -24.21 34.50
N GLY A 289 -15.12 -25.27 34.95
CA GLY A 289 -14.58 -26.31 35.83
C GLY A 289 -14.31 -25.89 37.28
N THR A 290 -14.57 -24.63 37.66
CA THR A 290 -14.29 -24.13 39.02
C THR A 290 -15.30 -24.69 40.04
N GLU A 291 -14.83 -25.10 41.23
CA GLU A 291 -15.71 -25.61 42.31
C GLU A 291 -16.67 -24.51 42.79
N LEU A 292 -17.95 -24.83 42.88
CA LEU A 292 -18.98 -23.88 43.31
C LEU A 292 -19.07 -23.90 44.84
N ARG A 293 -18.91 -22.73 45.46
CA ARG A 293 -19.13 -22.55 46.90
C ARG A 293 -20.63 -22.60 47.15
N MET A 294 -21.14 -23.73 47.62
CA MET A 294 -22.51 -23.84 48.10
C MET A 294 -22.58 -23.19 49.48
N GLY A 295 -23.29 -22.06 49.58
CA GLY A 295 -23.60 -21.37 50.83
C GLY A 295 -25.01 -21.66 51.31
#